data_AF-A0A3B3V211-F1
#
_entry.id   AF-A0A3B3V211-F1
#
_cell.length_a   1.000
_cell.length_b   1.000
_cell.length_c   1.000
_cell.angle_alpha   90.00
_cell.angle_beta   90.00
_cell.angle_gamma   90.00
#
_symmetry.space_group_name_H-M   'P 1'
#
loop_
_entity.id
_entity.type
_entity.pdbx_description
1 polymer ?
#
loop_
_entity_poly.entity_id
_entity_poly.type
_entity_poly.pdbx_seq_one_letter_code
_entity_poly.pdbx_strand_id
1 'polypeptide(L)'
;MLSDLSEVIRNSLRPLTPAQVKGYMMMLLKGVAFLHQNSIMHRDLKPANLLISSSGHLKVADFGLARLFSDQRERLYSHQVATRWYRAPELLYGARKYDEGVDLWAVGCIFGELLNSSPLFPGENDIEQLCCVLRVLGTPTRESWPEMVELPDYNKITFKENPAIPLEEIVPDTCPQAVDLLCRFLVYPSRRRCSATQALIHPFFFSSPLPAHHSELPIPQRGGHPPRQHLQAPPTDFSVDLPLQNSVVDPTELRPHASCL
;
A
#
# COMPACT_ATOMS: atom_id res chain seq x y z
N MET A 1 -13.39 -11.32 7.21
CA MET A 1 -12.49 -11.31 6.04
C MET A 1 -11.94 -12.72 5.83
N LEU A 2 -11.86 -13.20 4.60
CA LEU A 2 -11.51 -14.60 4.30
C LEU A 2 -10.01 -14.81 4.06
N SER A 3 -9.35 -13.84 3.42
CA SER A 3 -7.93 -13.86 3.04
C SER A 3 -7.38 -12.42 2.97
N ASP A 4 -6.16 -12.27 2.46
CA ASP A 4 -5.56 -11.00 2.05
C ASP A 4 -5.09 -11.04 0.59
N LEU A 5 -4.72 -9.87 0.06
CA LEU A 5 -4.25 -9.73 -1.32
C LEU A 5 -2.91 -10.46 -1.54
N SER A 6 -2.10 -10.63 -0.49
CA SER A 6 -0.85 -11.37 -0.57
C SER A 6 -1.11 -12.85 -0.86
N GLU A 7 -2.10 -13.45 -0.22
CA GLU A 7 -2.54 -14.81 -0.53
C GLU A 7 -3.14 -14.92 -1.94
N VAL A 8 -3.89 -13.92 -2.40
CA VAL A 8 -4.40 -13.87 -3.78
C VAL A 8 -3.25 -13.93 -4.78
N ILE A 9 -2.22 -13.09 -4.61
CA ILE A 9 -1.08 -13.01 -5.51
C ILE A 9 -0.28 -14.33 -5.48
N ARG A 10 0.03 -14.88 -4.29
CA ARG A 10 0.82 -16.11 -4.14
C ARG A 10 0.12 -17.37 -4.65
N ASN A 11 -1.17 -17.49 -4.43
CA ASN A 11 -1.92 -18.72 -4.75
C ASN A 11 -2.53 -18.69 -6.16
N SER A 12 -2.32 -17.61 -6.92
CA SER A 12 -2.83 -17.52 -8.28
C SER A 12 -2.03 -18.44 -9.22
N LEU A 13 -2.70 -19.44 -9.81
CA LEU A 13 -2.08 -20.35 -10.78
C LEU A 13 -1.66 -19.64 -12.08
N ARG A 14 -2.20 -18.45 -12.34
CA ARG A 14 -1.90 -17.59 -13.49
C ARG A 14 -1.81 -16.14 -13.01
N PRO A 15 -1.07 -15.26 -13.72
CA PRO A 15 -1.11 -13.82 -13.44
C PRO A 15 -2.55 -13.30 -13.45
N LEU A 16 -2.83 -12.31 -12.59
CA LEU A 16 -4.14 -11.65 -12.56
C LEU A 16 -4.42 -11.00 -13.91
N THR A 17 -5.67 -11.06 -14.35
CA THR A 17 -6.06 -10.38 -15.60
C THR A 17 -6.01 -8.86 -15.43
N PRO A 18 -5.83 -8.08 -16.52
CA PRO A 18 -5.82 -6.63 -16.42
C PRO A 18 -7.11 -6.05 -15.78
N ALA A 19 -8.26 -6.70 -16.02
CA ALA A 19 -9.53 -6.33 -15.38
C ALA A 19 -9.49 -6.54 -13.86
N GLN A 20 -8.92 -7.66 -13.39
CA GLN A 20 -8.78 -7.97 -11.96
C GLN A 20 -7.81 -7.00 -11.27
N VAL A 21 -6.66 -6.71 -11.89
CA VAL A 21 -5.70 -5.71 -11.39
C VAL A 21 -6.37 -4.34 -11.24
N LYS A 22 -7.12 -3.90 -12.25
CA LYS A 22 -7.91 -2.66 -12.19
C LYS A 22 -8.94 -2.68 -11.06
N GLY A 23 -9.64 -3.81 -10.86
CA GLY A 23 -10.62 -3.96 -9.78
C GLY A 23 -9.99 -3.78 -8.39
N TYR A 24 -8.87 -4.46 -8.12
CA TYR A 24 -8.13 -4.31 -6.87
C TYR A 24 -7.58 -2.91 -6.67
N MET A 25 -6.94 -2.34 -7.70
CA MET A 25 -6.39 -0.99 -7.64
C MET A 25 -7.46 0.07 -7.40
N MET A 26 -8.62 -0.05 -8.05
CA MET A 26 -9.74 0.87 -7.84
C MET A 26 -10.22 0.86 -6.37
N MET A 27 -10.36 -0.32 -5.76
CA MET A 27 -10.77 -0.43 -4.35
C MET A 27 -9.70 0.09 -3.39
N LEU A 28 -8.43 -0.24 -3.63
CA LEU A 28 -7.29 0.27 -2.86
C LEU A 28 -7.25 1.80 -2.89
N LEU A 29 -7.29 2.40 -4.08
CA LEU A 29 -7.23 3.85 -4.26
C LEU A 29 -8.43 4.55 -3.62
N LYS A 30 -9.64 3.98 -3.68
CA LYS A 30 -10.81 4.51 -2.96
C LYS A 30 -10.58 4.53 -1.44
N GLY A 31 -10.03 3.44 -0.90
CA GLY A 31 -9.67 3.35 0.52
C GLY A 31 -8.63 4.39 0.92
N VAL A 32 -7.53 4.49 0.17
CA VAL A 32 -6.45 5.45 0.43
C VAL A 32 -6.92 6.90 0.28
N ALA A 33 -7.72 7.21 -0.75
CA ALA A 33 -8.30 8.53 -0.94
C ALA A 33 -9.17 8.93 0.26
N PHE A 34 -9.99 8.00 0.78
CA PHE A 34 -10.80 8.24 1.98
C PHE A 34 -9.91 8.53 3.20
N LEU A 35 -8.84 7.76 3.41
CA LEU A 35 -7.91 8.01 4.52
C LEU A 35 -7.25 9.38 4.43
N HIS A 36 -6.70 9.72 3.27
CA HIS A 36 -6.00 11.00 3.05
C HIS A 36 -6.95 12.20 3.17
N GLN A 37 -8.19 12.09 2.72
CA GLN A 37 -9.22 13.13 2.90
C GLN A 37 -9.58 13.36 4.38
N ASN A 38 -9.45 12.33 5.22
CA ASN A 38 -9.66 12.41 6.67
C ASN A 38 -8.37 12.66 7.46
N SER A 39 -7.33 13.12 6.78
CA SER A 39 -6.01 13.41 7.34
C SER A 39 -5.29 12.21 7.98
N ILE A 40 -5.58 10.98 7.54
CA ILE A 40 -4.99 9.74 8.06
C ILE A 40 -3.94 9.21 7.08
N MET A 41 -2.70 9.04 7.54
CA MET A 41 -1.67 8.26 6.84
C MET A 41 -1.65 6.83 7.40
N HIS A 42 -1.63 5.84 6.53
CA HIS A 42 -1.61 4.43 6.94
C HIS A 42 -0.22 3.96 7.38
N ARG A 43 0.81 4.30 6.59
CA ARG A 43 2.25 4.05 6.84
C ARG A 43 2.69 2.58 6.83
N ASP A 44 1.81 1.65 6.48
CA ASP A 44 2.10 0.21 6.40
C ASP A 44 1.20 -0.47 5.35
N LEU A 45 1.00 0.19 4.21
CA LEU A 45 0.30 -0.43 3.09
C LEU A 45 1.18 -1.50 2.47
N LYS A 46 0.63 -2.72 2.42
CA LYS A 46 1.22 -3.91 1.79
C LYS A 46 0.11 -4.91 1.50
N PRO A 47 0.28 -5.87 0.57
CA PRO A 47 -0.77 -6.82 0.21
C PRO A 47 -1.35 -7.59 1.40
N ALA A 48 -0.55 -7.91 2.42
CA ALA A 48 -1.00 -8.59 3.63
C ALA A 48 -1.97 -7.75 4.49
N ASN A 49 -1.93 -6.42 4.36
CA ASN A 49 -2.81 -5.48 5.07
C ASN A 49 -4.04 -5.08 4.20
N LEU A 50 -4.20 -5.72 3.03
CA LEU A 50 -5.33 -5.52 2.13
C LEU A 50 -6.21 -6.77 2.17
N LEU A 51 -7.17 -6.78 3.08
CA LEU A 51 -8.02 -7.93 3.34
C LEU A 51 -9.06 -8.09 2.24
N ILE A 52 -9.38 -9.34 1.88
CA ILE A 52 -10.43 -9.69 0.91
C ILE A 52 -11.62 -10.36 1.62
N SER A 53 -12.82 -9.83 1.37
CA SER A 53 -14.07 -10.37 1.91
C SER A 53 -14.61 -11.55 1.08
N SER A 54 -15.61 -12.25 1.60
CA SER A 54 -16.33 -13.32 0.89
C SER A 54 -17.09 -12.86 -0.35
N SER A 55 -17.31 -11.55 -0.49
CA SER A 55 -17.91 -10.95 -1.69
C SER A 55 -16.86 -10.33 -2.61
N GLY A 56 -15.56 -10.52 -2.34
CA GLY A 56 -14.45 -10.02 -3.15
C GLY A 56 -14.12 -8.53 -2.93
N HIS A 57 -14.77 -7.86 -1.96
CA HIS A 57 -14.36 -6.50 -1.58
C HIS A 57 -12.99 -6.51 -0.90
N LEU A 58 -12.11 -5.63 -1.36
CA LEU A 58 -10.85 -5.29 -0.71
C LEU A 58 -11.09 -4.20 0.34
N LYS A 59 -10.56 -4.41 1.55
CA LYS A 59 -10.57 -3.42 2.63
C LYS A 59 -9.16 -3.23 3.19
N VAL A 60 -8.79 -1.97 3.42
CA VAL A 60 -7.54 -1.61 4.09
C VAL A 60 -7.66 -1.95 5.58
N ALA A 61 -6.64 -2.60 6.14
CA ALA A 61 -6.60 -3.05 7.53
C ALA A 61 -5.23 -2.78 8.17
N ASP A 62 -5.14 -3.05 9.47
CA ASP A 62 -3.93 -2.83 10.29
C ASP A 62 -3.49 -1.35 10.37
N PHE A 63 -4.28 -0.58 11.10
CA PHE A 63 -4.00 0.82 11.43
C PHE A 63 -3.05 0.98 12.62
N GLY A 64 -2.33 -0.08 13.04
CA GLY A 64 -1.46 -0.04 14.22
C GLY A 64 -0.32 0.99 14.10
N LEU A 65 0.08 1.32 12.87
CA LEU A 65 1.07 2.35 12.56
C LEU A 65 0.47 3.65 12.00
N ALA A 66 -0.85 3.70 11.85
CA ALA A 66 -1.54 4.85 11.26
C ALA A 66 -1.44 6.08 12.16
N ARG A 67 -1.42 7.27 11.54
CA ARG A 67 -1.32 8.55 12.24
C ARG A 67 -2.14 9.62 11.52
N LEU A 68 -2.70 10.54 12.30
CA LEU A 68 -3.17 11.81 11.77
C LEU A 68 -1.97 12.64 11.33
N PHE A 69 -1.95 13.13 10.09
CA PHE A 69 -1.02 14.17 9.72
C PHE A 69 -1.56 15.51 10.25
N SER A 70 -0.68 16.29 10.87
CA SER A 70 -0.99 17.64 11.35
C SER A 70 -0.11 18.60 10.58
N ASP A 71 -0.66 19.76 10.22
CA ASP A 71 0.09 20.86 9.59
C ASP A 71 1.16 21.45 10.54
N GLN A 72 1.19 21.00 11.80
CA GLN A 72 2.27 21.29 12.75
C GLN A 72 3.51 20.43 12.42
N ARG A 73 4.42 21.06 11.66
CA ARG A 73 5.69 20.57 11.06
C ARG A 73 6.76 19.96 12.00
N GLU A 74 6.41 19.55 13.21
CA GLU A 74 7.36 19.22 14.29
C GLU A 74 7.31 17.78 14.84
N ARG A 75 6.41 16.92 14.34
CA ARG A 75 6.30 15.55 14.88
C ARG A 75 7.28 14.58 14.20
N LEU A 76 8.12 13.94 15.00
CA LEU A 76 9.05 12.88 14.57
C LEU A 76 8.36 11.51 14.66
N TYR A 77 8.52 10.67 13.65
CA TYR A 77 7.91 9.33 13.60
C TYR A 77 8.95 8.20 13.65
N SER A 78 8.60 7.04 14.23
CA SER A 78 9.45 5.84 14.33
C SER A 78 9.59 5.10 12.97
N HIS A 79 10.73 4.41 12.77
CA HIS A 79 11.20 3.83 11.49
C HIS A 79 11.14 2.28 11.38
N GLN A 80 10.73 1.52 12.40
CA GLN A 80 10.78 0.04 12.39
C GLN A 80 9.54 -0.52 13.13
N VAL A 81 8.76 -1.52 12.67
CA VAL A 81 9.08 -2.93 12.33
C VAL A 81 8.04 -3.45 11.30
N ALA A 82 8.40 -3.83 10.06
CA ALA A 82 7.51 -4.45 9.05
C ALA A 82 8.27 -4.87 7.76
N THR A 83 7.61 -5.56 6.82
CA THR A 83 8.07 -5.84 5.45
C THR A 83 8.48 -4.54 4.73
N ARG A 84 9.74 -4.44 4.34
CA ARG A 84 10.37 -3.20 3.82
C ARG A 84 10.11 -2.92 2.34
N TRP A 85 9.59 -3.91 1.61
CA TRP A 85 9.44 -3.88 0.16
C TRP A 85 8.58 -2.72 -0.38
N TYR A 86 7.70 -2.18 0.46
CA TYR A 86 6.77 -1.09 0.14
C TYR A 86 7.19 0.25 0.77
N ARG A 87 8.38 0.33 1.37
CA ARG A 87 8.87 1.55 2.04
C ARG A 87 9.43 2.55 1.03
N ALA A 88 9.00 3.79 1.16
CA ALA A 88 9.41 4.91 0.32
C ALA A 88 10.90 5.28 0.50
N PRO A 89 11.58 5.77 -0.55
CA PRO A 89 13.02 6.07 -0.50
C PRO A 89 13.39 7.11 0.56
N GLU A 90 12.56 8.11 0.82
CA GLU A 90 12.78 9.10 1.89
C GLU A 90 12.85 8.45 3.28
N LEU A 91 12.03 7.42 3.53
CA LEU A 91 12.05 6.69 4.79
C LEU A 91 13.30 5.80 4.91
N LEU A 92 13.79 5.26 3.78
CA LEU A 92 15.03 4.48 3.73
C LEU A 92 16.27 5.36 3.97
N TYR A 93 16.22 6.63 3.60
CA TYR A 93 17.23 7.64 3.95
C TYR A 93 16.99 8.31 5.31
N GLY A 94 16.09 7.76 6.13
CA GLY A 94 15.92 8.18 7.53
C GLY A 94 15.06 9.43 7.73
N ALA A 95 14.27 9.85 6.74
CA ALA A 95 13.38 11.00 6.88
C ALA A 95 12.50 10.88 8.13
N ARG A 96 12.53 11.90 8.98
CA ARG A 96 11.66 12.00 10.15
C ARG A 96 10.43 12.86 9.91
N LYS A 97 10.45 13.66 8.85
CA LYS A 97 9.34 14.48 8.35
C LYS A 97 8.94 13.94 6.99
N TYR A 98 7.71 13.48 6.88
CA TYR A 98 7.15 12.91 5.66
C TYR A 98 5.63 13.14 5.65
N ASP A 99 5.04 12.96 4.48
CA ASP A 99 3.64 13.23 4.18
C ASP A 99 2.94 11.95 3.68
N GLU A 100 1.71 12.08 3.24
CA GLU A 100 0.89 10.99 2.71
C GLU A 100 1.50 10.29 1.48
N GLY A 101 2.52 10.89 0.85
CA GLY A 101 3.19 10.29 -0.29
C GLY A 101 3.92 8.99 0.04
N VAL A 102 4.21 8.69 1.32
CA VAL A 102 4.72 7.36 1.72
C VAL A 102 3.70 6.25 1.44
N ASP A 103 2.40 6.53 1.59
CA ASP A 103 1.33 5.60 1.24
C ASP A 103 1.20 5.47 -0.28
N LEU A 104 1.36 6.57 -1.02
CA LEU A 104 1.28 6.59 -2.49
C LEU A 104 2.42 5.80 -3.14
N TRP A 105 3.61 5.84 -2.54
CA TRP A 105 4.72 4.96 -2.94
C TRP A 105 4.37 3.49 -2.74
N ALA A 106 3.86 3.14 -1.55
CA ALA A 106 3.45 1.77 -1.25
C ALA A 106 2.36 1.27 -2.21
N VAL A 107 1.40 2.13 -2.57
CA VAL A 107 0.41 1.86 -3.63
C VAL A 107 1.08 1.55 -4.97
N GLY A 108 2.11 2.32 -5.36
CA GLY A 108 2.91 2.03 -6.56
C GLY A 108 3.59 0.67 -6.52
N CYS A 109 4.21 0.33 -5.39
CA CYS A 109 4.82 -0.99 -5.19
C CYS A 109 3.81 -2.13 -5.27
N ILE A 110 2.64 -1.98 -4.64
CA ILE A 110 1.54 -2.97 -4.70
C ILE A 110 1.02 -3.09 -6.13
N PHE A 111 0.88 -1.98 -6.86
CA PHE A 111 0.43 -2.00 -8.24
C PHE A 111 1.42 -2.77 -9.14
N GLY A 112 2.71 -2.50 -9.02
CA GLY A 112 3.73 -3.24 -9.75
C GLY A 112 3.75 -4.73 -9.39
N GLU A 113 3.54 -5.09 -8.13
CA GLU A 113 3.43 -6.49 -7.71
C GLU A 113 2.19 -7.18 -8.30
N LEU A 114 1.06 -6.48 -8.39
CA LEU A 114 -0.14 -7.01 -9.06
C LEU A 114 0.09 -7.24 -10.56
N LEU A 115 0.92 -6.42 -11.20
CA LEU A 115 1.28 -6.57 -12.61
C LEU A 115 2.28 -7.72 -12.84
N ASN A 116 3.28 -7.86 -11.97
CA ASN A 116 4.36 -8.85 -12.12
C ASN A 116 4.11 -10.18 -11.42
N SER A 117 3.08 -10.26 -10.57
CA SER A 117 2.89 -11.36 -9.61
C SER A 117 4.08 -11.58 -8.67
N SER A 118 4.99 -10.59 -8.57
CA SER A 118 6.17 -10.63 -7.72
C SER A 118 6.57 -9.21 -7.27
N PRO A 119 7.16 -9.03 -6.08
CA PRO A 119 7.49 -7.71 -5.55
C PRO A 119 8.47 -6.94 -6.43
N LEU A 120 8.24 -5.63 -6.62
CA LEU A 120 9.15 -4.77 -7.40
C LEU A 120 10.53 -4.59 -6.73
N PHE A 121 10.54 -4.46 -5.40
CA PHE A 121 11.74 -4.14 -4.64
C PHE A 121 11.89 -5.07 -3.43
N PRO A 122 12.37 -6.31 -3.62
CA PRO A 122 12.49 -7.30 -2.55
C PRO A 122 13.85 -7.18 -1.81
N GLY A 123 14.08 -6.09 -1.09
CA GLY A 123 15.30 -5.94 -0.28
C GLY A 123 15.22 -6.63 1.08
N GLU A 124 16.30 -7.28 1.52
CA GLU A 124 16.34 -8.01 2.81
C GLU A 124 16.57 -7.08 4.02
N ASN A 125 17.19 -5.93 3.78
CA ASN A 125 17.45 -4.88 4.78
C ASN A 125 17.28 -3.49 4.18
N ASP A 126 17.37 -2.42 4.99
CA ASP A 126 17.09 -1.05 4.52
C ASP A 126 18.07 -0.60 3.41
N ILE A 127 19.34 -1.04 3.47
CA ILE A 127 20.37 -0.71 2.47
C ILE A 127 20.09 -1.46 1.16
N GLU A 128 19.77 -2.74 1.23
CA GLU A 128 19.41 -3.55 0.06
C GLU A 128 18.10 -3.08 -0.58
N GLN A 129 17.11 -2.70 0.23
CA GLN A 129 15.86 -2.13 -0.25
C GLN A 129 16.12 -0.87 -1.07
N LEU A 130 16.96 0.02 -0.55
CA LEU A 130 17.36 1.22 -1.26
C LEU A 130 18.13 0.88 -2.54
N CYS A 131 19.05 -0.10 -2.51
CA CYS A 131 19.74 -0.60 -3.68
C CYS A 131 18.79 -1.11 -4.78
N CYS A 132 17.74 -1.86 -4.40
CA CYS A 132 16.70 -2.32 -5.33
C CYS A 132 15.97 -1.14 -5.99
N VAL A 133 15.59 -0.12 -5.21
CA VAL A 133 14.92 1.09 -5.74
C VAL A 133 15.83 1.83 -6.71
N LEU A 134 17.08 2.10 -6.31
CA LEU A 134 18.04 2.81 -7.16
C LEU A 134 18.33 2.05 -8.46
N ARG A 135 18.44 0.71 -8.41
CA ARG A 135 18.68 -0.11 -9.61
C ARG A 135 17.62 0.08 -10.69
N VAL A 136 16.37 0.28 -10.28
CA VAL A 136 15.23 0.48 -11.19
C VAL A 136 15.08 1.94 -11.58
N LEU A 137 14.97 2.83 -10.60
CA LEU A 137 14.69 4.26 -10.85
C LEU A 137 15.92 5.09 -11.21
N GLY A 138 17.11 4.49 -11.21
CA GLY A 138 18.37 5.19 -11.39
C GLY A 138 18.88 5.82 -10.10
N THR A 139 20.11 6.32 -10.11
CA THR A 139 20.59 7.15 -9.00
C THR A 139 19.98 8.56 -9.10
N PRO A 140 19.31 9.08 -8.06
CA PRO A 140 18.73 10.42 -8.11
C PRO A 140 19.82 11.49 -8.20
N THR A 141 19.51 12.59 -8.87
CA THR A 141 20.37 13.77 -8.96
C THR A 141 19.70 14.94 -8.23
N ARG A 142 20.43 16.06 -8.04
CA ARG A 142 19.86 17.27 -7.43
C ARG A 142 18.70 17.84 -8.25
N GLU A 143 18.62 17.53 -9.54
CA GLU A 143 17.54 17.93 -10.43
C GLU A 143 16.32 17.01 -10.28
N SER A 144 16.52 15.69 -10.12
CA SER A 144 15.42 14.73 -10.01
C SER A 144 14.85 14.61 -8.60
N TRP A 145 15.68 14.82 -7.57
CA TRP A 145 15.25 14.86 -6.17
C TRP A 145 16.02 15.89 -5.34
N PRO A 146 15.69 17.19 -5.47
CA PRO A 146 16.41 18.28 -4.79
C PRO A 146 16.54 18.10 -3.27
N GLU A 147 15.50 17.59 -2.61
CA GLU A 147 15.41 17.44 -1.16
C GLU A 147 16.24 16.27 -0.61
N MET A 148 16.83 15.43 -1.48
CA MET A 148 17.61 14.25 -1.06
C MET A 148 18.79 14.61 -0.15
N VAL A 149 19.38 15.78 -0.35
CA VAL A 149 20.56 16.25 0.40
C VAL A 149 20.24 16.64 1.84
N GLU A 150 18.97 16.83 2.16
CA GLU A 150 18.48 17.13 3.51
C GLU A 150 18.17 15.86 4.31
N LEU A 151 18.21 14.69 3.66
CA LEU A 151 17.85 13.43 4.31
C LEU A 151 18.96 12.94 5.25
N PRO A 152 18.61 12.49 6.48
CA PRO A 152 19.60 12.19 7.53
C PRO A 152 20.70 11.20 7.16
N ASP A 153 20.39 10.21 6.31
CA ASP A 153 21.30 9.13 5.98
C ASP A 153 21.86 9.23 4.55
N TYR A 154 21.51 10.26 3.77
CA TYR A 154 21.96 10.41 2.37
C TYR A 154 23.50 10.42 2.24
N ASN A 155 24.20 11.17 3.08
CA ASN A 155 25.67 11.23 3.05
C ASN A 155 26.36 10.07 3.77
N LYS A 156 25.61 9.11 4.34
CA LYS A 156 26.17 7.97 5.08
C LYS A 156 26.26 6.71 4.23
N ILE A 157 25.52 6.65 3.13
CA ILE A 157 25.39 5.47 2.29
C ILE A 157 25.67 5.89 0.85
N THR A 158 26.69 5.28 0.24
CA THR A 158 27.07 5.55 -1.15
C THR A 158 26.81 4.32 -2.00
N PHE A 159 26.07 4.51 -3.09
CA PHE A 159 25.85 3.48 -4.12
C PHE A 159 26.61 3.86 -5.39
N LYS A 160 26.93 2.86 -6.22
CA LYS A 160 27.45 3.11 -7.55
C LYS A 160 26.35 3.75 -8.39
N GLU A 161 26.68 4.84 -9.08
CA GLU A 161 25.75 5.50 -10.00
C GLU A 161 25.25 4.53 -11.08
N ASN A 162 23.95 4.57 -11.35
CA ASN A 162 23.32 3.76 -12.36
C ASN A 162 22.20 4.54 -13.08
N PRO A 163 22.03 4.33 -14.39
CA PRO A 163 20.91 4.90 -15.13
C PRO A 163 19.59 4.27 -14.69
N ALA A 164 18.49 4.98 -14.91
CA ALA A 164 17.14 4.45 -14.73
C ALA A 164 16.82 3.42 -15.82
N ILE A 165 16.11 2.37 -15.44
CA ILE A 165 15.54 1.38 -16.34
C ILE A 165 14.11 1.83 -16.66
N PRO A 166 13.69 1.86 -17.94
CA PRO A 166 12.30 2.13 -18.30
C PRO A 166 11.34 1.18 -17.57
N LEU A 167 10.27 1.69 -16.95
CA LEU A 167 9.36 0.84 -16.18
C LEU A 167 8.63 -0.18 -17.08
N GLU A 168 8.51 0.08 -18.37
CA GLU A 168 8.03 -0.86 -19.38
C GLU A 168 8.84 -2.16 -19.41
N GLU A 169 10.15 -2.10 -19.11
CA GLU A 169 11.00 -3.29 -19.01
C GLU A 169 10.85 -4.01 -17.66
N ILE A 170 10.40 -3.28 -16.63
CA ILE A 170 10.18 -3.83 -15.28
C ILE A 170 8.82 -4.53 -15.17
N VAL A 171 7.81 -4.00 -15.86
CA VAL A 171 6.45 -4.56 -15.94
C VAL A 171 6.12 -4.93 -17.39
N PRO A 172 6.80 -5.96 -17.95
CA PRO A 172 6.57 -6.37 -19.33
C PRO A 172 5.12 -6.83 -19.54
N ASP A 173 4.66 -6.78 -20.80
CA ASP A 173 3.31 -7.22 -21.20
C ASP A 173 2.14 -6.42 -20.57
N THR A 174 2.44 -5.25 -19.98
CA THR A 174 1.42 -4.35 -19.44
C THR A 174 1.03 -3.26 -20.44
N CYS A 175 -0.19 -2.73 -20.33
CA CYS A 175 -0.64 -1.67 -21.23
C CYS A 175 0.03 -0.33 -20.90
N PRO A 176 0.22 0.56 -21.89
CA PRO A 176 0.88 1.85 -21.67
C PRO A 176 0.24 2.70 -20.56
N GLN A 177 -1.08 2.62 -20.38
CA GLN A 177 -1.79 3.35 -19.33
C GLN A 177 -1.49 2.81 -17.92
N ALA A 178 -1.16 1.52 -17.79
CA ALA A 178 -0.72 0.94 -16.53
C ALA A 178 0.66 1.46 -16.17
N VAL A 179 1.58 1.45 -17.14
CA VAL A 179 2.94 1.96 -16.97
C VAL A 179 2.93 3.46 -16.63
N ASP A 180 2.16 4.27 -17.36
CA ASP A 180 2.01 5.70 -17.06
C ASP A 180 1.50 5.95 -15.63
N LEU A 181 0.49 5.19 -15.19
CA LEU A 181 -0.01 5.31 -13.82
C LEU A 181 1.05 4.88 -12.78
N LEU A 182 1.80 3.82 -13.06
CA LEU A 182 2.87 3.33 -12.19
C LEU A 182 4.00 4.36 -12.06
N CYS A 183 4.44 4.96 -13.18
CA CYS A 183 5.42 6.05 -13.23
C CYS A 183 5.00 7.23 -12.35
N ARG A 184 3.71 7.53 -12.26
CA ARG A 184 3.20 8.64 -11.44
C ARG A 184 3.24 8.36 -9.93
N PHE A 185 3.33 7.10 -9.50
CA PHE A 185 3.53 6.73 -8.10
C PHE A 185 5.01 6.58 -7.73
N LEU A 186 5.80 5.97 -8.62
CA LEU A 186 7.21 5.64 -8.38
C LEU A 186 8.14 6.80 -8.78
N VAL A 187 7.95 7.96 -8.13
CA VAL A 187 8.86 9.11 -8.24
C VAL A 187 9.50 9.42 -6.89
N TYR A 188 10.75 9.91 -6.94
CA TYR A 188 11.52 10.24 -5.74
C TYR A 188 10.86 11.31 -4.87
N PRO A 189 10.55 12.53 -5.37
CA PRO A 189 10.00 13.56 -4.52
C PRO A 189 8.58 13.20 -4.11
N SER A 190 8.35 12.99 -2.82
CA SER A 190 7.04 12.56 -2.28
C SER A 190 5.88 13.44 -2.76
N ARG A 191 6.09 14.76 -2.79
CA ARG A 191 5.11 15.77 -3.22
C ARG A 191 4.74 15.71 -4.70
N ARG A 192 5.53 15.02 -5.53
CA ARG A 192 5.26 14.85 -6.97
C ARG A 192 4.52 13.56 -7.28
N ARG A 193 4.30 12.70 -6.29
CA ARG A 193 3.53 11.45 -6.46
C ARG A 193 2.06 11.79 -6.71
N CYS A 194 1.44 11.06 -7.63
CA CYS A 194 0.02 11.21 -7.93
C CYS A 194 -0.83 10.82 -6.72
N SER A 195 -1.74 11.72 -6.32
CA SER A 195 -2.66 11.43 -5.21
C SER A 195 -3.65 10.32 -5.58
N ALA A 196 -4.19 9.62 -4.59
CA ALA A 196 -5.18 8.57 -4.82
C ALA A 196 -6.44 9.10 -5.55
N THR A 197 -6.89 10.32 -5.22
CA THR A 197 -8.01 10.98 -5.91
C THR A 197 -7.73 11.23 -7.39
N GLN A 198 -6.52 11.71 -7.73
CA GLN A 198 -6.11 11.91 -9.13
C GLN A 198 -5.95 10.58 -9.88
N ALA A 199 -5.44 9.55 -9.21
CA ALA A 199 -5.28 8.24 -9.80
C ALA A 199 -6.63 7.59 -10.15
N LEU A 200 -7.68 7.79 -9.35
CA LEU A 200 -9.02 7.25 -9.61
C LEU A 200 -9.65 7.73 -10.92
N ILE A 201 -9.24 8.90 -11.42
CA ILE A 201 -9.71 9.46 -12.70
C ILE A 201 -8.71 9.22 -13.86
N HIS A 202 -7.72 8.35 -13.65
CA HIS A 202 -6.72 8.05 -14.67
C HIS A 202 -7.30 7.22 -15.84
N PRO A 203 -6.87 7.45 -17.11
CA PRO A 203 -7.33 6.68 -18.28
C PRO A 203 -7.19 5.16 -18.17
N PHE A 204 -6.28 4.68 -17.31
CA PHE A 204 -6.11 3.27 -16.98
C PHE A 204 -7.45 2.60 -16.58
N PHE A 205 -8.31 3.29 -15.82
CA PHE A 205 -9.57 2.74 -15.33
C PHE A 205 -10.74 2.83 -16.33
N PHE A 206 -10.59 3.58 -17.41
CA PHE A 206 -11.66 3.80 -18.41
C PHE A 206 -11.38 3.11 -19.75
N SER A 207 -10.16 2.62 -19.95
CA SER A 207 -9.76 1.88 -21.14
C SER A 207 -10.11 0.40 -21.01
N SER A 208 -10.50 -0.27 -22.09
CA SER A 208 -10.77 -1.71 -22.11
C SER A 208 -9.49 -2.53 -21.79
N PRO A 209 -9.58 -3.67 -21.07
CA PRO A 209 -10.77 -4.14 -20.36
C PRO A 209 -11.07 -3.24 -19.15
N LEU A 210 -12.36 -3.04 -18.86
CA LEU A 210 -12.80 -2.27 -17.69
C LEU A 210 -12.44 -3.00 -16.39
N PRO A 211 -12.44 -2.30 -15.23
CA PRO A 211 -12.25 -2.94 -13.94
C PRO A 211 -13.25 -4.07 -13.73
N ALA A 212 -12.77 -5.24 -13.33
CA ALA A 212 -13.63 -6.37 -12.98
C ALA A 212 -14.52 -6.00 -11.81
N HIS A 213 -15.75 -6.53 -11.79
CA HIS A 213 -16.63 -6.35 -10.65
C HIS A 213 -16.06 -7.10 -9.44
N HIS A 214 -16.27 -6.61 -8.22
CA HIS A 214 -15.68 -7.22 -7.03
C HIS A 214 -16.05 -8.71 -6.86
N SER A 215 -17.24 -9.11 -7.33
CA SER A 215 -17.69 -10.51 -7.30
C SER A 215 -16.98 -11.43 -8.30
N GLU A 216 -16.25 -10.88 -9.26
CA GLU A 216 -15.49 -11.60 -10.29
C GLU A 216 -14.01 -11.75 -9.90
N LEU A 217 -13.61 -11.15 -8.78
CA LEU A 217 -12.23 -11.21 -8.28
C LEU A 217 -11.95 -12.56 -7.61
N PRO A 218 -10.72 -13.08 -7.72
CA PRO A 218 -10.35 -14.33 -7.05
C PRO A 218 -10.48 -14.22 -5.54
N ILE A 219 -11.19 -15.18 -4.92
CA ILE A 219 -11.30 -15.30 -3.46
C ILE A 219 -10.58 -16.59 -3.06
N PRO A 220 -9.41 -16.51 -2.40
CA PRO A 220 -8.72 -17.69 -1.88
C PRO A 220 -9.64 -18.43 -0.90
N GLN A 221 -9.81 -19.74 -1.12
CA GLN A 221 -10.44 -20.59 -0.12
C GLN A 221 -9.43 -20.89 0.97
N ARG A 222 -9.83 -20.79 2.26
CA ARG A 222 -8.98 -21.23 3.36
C ARG A 222 -8.57 -22.68 3.09
N GLY A 223 -7.27 -22.94 3.02
CA GLY A 223 -6.74 -24.31 3.06
C GLY A 223 -7.37 -25.02 4.26
N GLY A 224 -7.88 -26.23 4.04
CA GLY A 224 -8.70 -26.99 4.99
C GLY A 224 -7.94 -27.41 6.25
N HIS A 225 -7.66 -26.47 7.15
CA HIS A 225 -7.44 -26.79 8.54
C HIS A 225 -8.80 -27.11 9.16
N PRO A 226 -8.97 -28.29 9.80
CA PRO A 226 -10.20 -28.59 10.51
C PRO A 226 -10.41 -27.47 11.54
N PRO A 227 -11.66 -27.01 11.73
CA PRO A 227 -11.92 -25.99 12.73
C PRO A 227 -11.38 -26.50 14.06
N ARG A 228 -10.39 -25.81 14.63
CA ARG A 228 -10.13 -25.92 16.06
C ARG A 228 -11.48 -25.66 16.71
N GLN A 229 -11.97 -26.63 17.47
CA GLN A 229 -13.17 -26.48 18.29
C GLN A 229 -12.93 -25.29 19.22
N HIS A 230 -13.32 -24.10 18.78
CA HIS A 230 -13.46 -22.96 19.67
C HIS A 230 -14.65 -23.29 20.55
N LEU A 231 -14.36 -23.55 21.82
CA LEU A 231 -15.33 -23.44 22.90
C LEU A 231 -16.17 -22.18 22.64
N GLN A 232 -17.48 -22.36 22.55
CA GLN A 232 -18.45 -21.30 22.29
C GLN A 232 -18.27 -20.20 23.33
N ALA A 233 -17.58 -19.12 22.95
CA ALA A 233 -17.71 -17.84 23.63
C ALA A 233 -19.01 -17.18 23.14
N PRO A 234 -19.74 -16.45 24.02
CA PRO A 234 -21.00 -15.82 23.65
C PRO A 234 -20.80 -14.79 22.53
N PRO A 235 -21.86 -14.48 21.75
CA PRO A 235 -21.76 -13.74 20.50
C PRO A 235 -21.58 -12.24 20.78
N THR A 236 -20.35 -11.82 21.07
CA THR A 236 -19.96 -10.41 21.10
C THR A 236 -18.92 -10.09 20.02
N ASP A 237 -18.84 -10.92 18.98
CA ASP A 237 -17.93 -10.68 17.86
C ASP A 237 -18.52 -9.65 16.89
N PHE A 238 -17.74 -8.59 16.66
CA PHE A 238 -18.03 -7.52 15.71
C PHE A 238 -18.26 -8.08 14.30
N SER A 239 -19.48 -7.93 13.78
CA SER A 239 -19.81 -8.30 12.40
C SER A 239 -19.50 -7.15 11.45
N VAL A 240 -18.63 -7.42 10.46
CA VAL A 240 -18.21 -6.47 9.40
C VAL A 240 -19.28 -6.23 8.33
N ASP A 241 -20.38 -6.99 8.39
CA ASP A 241 -21.50 -6.90 7.46
C ASP A 241 -22.65 -6.03 8.00
N LEU A 242 -22.52 -5.49 9.22
CA LEU A 242 -23.46 -4.54 9.79
C LEU A 242 -23.08 -3.10 9.40
N PRO A 243 -24.08 -2.22 9.11
CA PRO A 243 -23.85 -0.79 8.95
C PRO A 243 -23.07 -0.21 10.14
N LEU A 244 -22.12 0.70 9.89
CA LEU A 244 -21.21 1.23 10.92
C LEU A 244 -21.94 1.77 12.16
N GLN A 245 -23.11 2.39 11.96
CA GLN A 245 -24.01 2.90 12.99
C GLN A 245 -24.55 1.82 13.96
N ASN A 246 -24.56 0.56 13.55
CA ASN A 246 -24.96 -0.59 14.35
C ASN A 246 -23.76 -1.37 14.92
N SER A 247 -22.54 -0.90 14.63
CA SER A 247 -21.26 -1.49 15.05
C SER A 247 -20.53 -0.60 16.07
N VAL A 248 -21.15 0.52 16.47
CA VAL A 248 -20.60 1.44 17.46
C VAL A 248 -20.77 0.85 18.85
N VAL A 249 -19.66 0.64 19.56
CA VAL A 249 -19.67 0.28 20.98
C VAL A 249 -20.43 1.34 21.75
N ASP A 250 -21.33 0.93 22.65
CA ASP A 250 -22.05 1.84 23.52
C ASP A 250 -21.02 2.70 24.28
N PRO A 251 -21.05 4.04 24.16
CA PRO A 251 -20.10 4.92 24.83
C PRO A 251 -20.07 4.74 26.36
N THR A 252 -21.12 4.17 26.95
CA THR A 252 -21.16 3.86 28.39
C THR A 252 -20.28 2.67 28.77
N GLU A 253 -20.03 1.72 27.86
CA GLU A 253 -19.11 0.59 28.07
C GLU A 253 -17.64 0.98 27.99
N LEU A 254 -17.33 2.13 27.38
CA LEU A 254 -15.97 2.68 27.30
C LEU A 254 -15.59 3.52 28.53
N ARG A 255 -16.56 3.90 29.38
CA ARG A 255 -16.33 4.75 30.57
C ARG A 255 -15.32 4.18 31.60
N PRO A 256 -15.29 2.88 31.91
CA PRO A 256 -14.34 2.33 32.87
C PRO A 256 -12.87 2.42 32.41
N HIS A 257 -12.66 2.47 31.10
CA HIS A 257 -11.33 2.47 30.47
C HIS A 257 -10.83 3.87 30.10
N ALA A 258 -11.69 4.89 30.17
CA ALA A 258 -11.35 6.28 29.87
C ALA A 258 -10.61 7.00 31.00
N SER A 259 -10.49 6.40 32.19
CA SER A 259 -9.84 6.99 33.38
C SER A 259 -8.33 6.72 33.52
N CYS A 260 -7.67 6.20 32.48
CA CYS A 260 -6.21 5.99 32.45
C CYS A 260 -5.49 6.83 31.37
N LEU A 261 -5.93 8.07 31.16
CA LEU A 261 -5.19 9.10 30.42
C LEU A 261 -5.15 10.40 31.23
#